data_AF-A0A416EIL8-F1
#
_entry.id   AF-A0A416EIL8-F1
#
_cell.length_a   1.000
_cell.length_b   1.000
_cell.length_c   1.000
_cell.angle_alpha   90.00
_cell.angle_beta   90.00
_cell.angle_gamma   90.00
#
_symmetry.space_group_name_H-M   'P 1'
#
loop_
_entity.id
_entity.type
_entity.pdbx_description
1 polymer ?
#
loop_
_entity_poly.entity_id
_entity_poly.type
_entity_poly.pdbx_seq_one_letter_code
_entity_poly.pdbx_strand_id
1 'polypeptide(L)'
;MSDYIADWLIGISNTDADGVTVYRFRGTRKDVKELLVKLAAQDRENDPDGYDHGTELAEDVQEDGPHKYQAYTVFADSHIDYTAQEFCDVRFLNDDGMVME
;
A
#
# COMPACT_ATOMS: atom_id res chain seq x y z
N MET A 1 10.09 -14.51 14.03
CA MET A 1 8.78 -13.90 14.32
C MET A 1 7.76 -14.72 13.57
N SER A 2 6.69 -15.16 14.22
CA SER A 2 5.67 -16.00 13.58
C SER A 2 5.06 -15.22 12.42
N ASP A 3 5.09 -15.78 11.21
CA ASP A 3 4.27 -15.35 10.07
C ASP A 3 2.80 -15.65 10.40
N TYR A 4 2.21 -14.84 11.28
CA TYR A 4 0.77 -14.91 11.52
C TYR A 4 0.04 -14.30 10.34
N ILE A 5 -1.09 -14.93 10.00
CA ILE A 5 -1.98 -14.44 8.95
C ILE A 5 -2.89 -13.38 9.58
N ALA A 6 -2.87 -12.18 9.01
CA ALA A 6 -3.73 -11.07 9.42
C ALA A 6 -4.58 -10.58 8.25
N ASP A 7 -5.60 -9.77 8.56
CA ASP A 7 -6.31 -8.98 7.57
C ASP A 7 -5.62 -7.63 7.41
N TRP A 8 -5.50 -7.18 6.17
CA TRP A 8 -4.82 -5.96 5.78
C TRP A 8 -5.73 -5.12 4.90
N LEU A 9 -5.76 -3.82 5.15
CA LEU A 9 -6.32 -2.84 4.23
C LEU A 9 -5.24 -2.39 3.27
N ILE A 10 -5.51 -2.47 1.97
CA ILE A 10 -4.63 -1.98 0.90
C ILE A 10 -5.27 -0.73 0.30
N GLY A 11 -4.67 0.43 0.50
CA GLY A 11 -5.04 1.69 -0.13
C GLY A 11 -4.17 1.96 -1.34
N ILE A 12 -4.79 2.35 -2.45
CA ILE A 12 -4.11 2.77 -3.68
C ILE A 12 -4.57 4.19 -4.00
N SER A 13 -3.63 5.13 -4.04
CA SER A 13 -3.85 6.52 -4.46
C SER A 13 -3.01 6.85 -5.67
N ASN A 14 -3.58 7.56 -6.63
CA ASN A 14 -2.90 8.01 -7.84
C ASN A 14 -3.15 9.51 -7.99
N THR A 15 -2.12 10.29 -8.32
CA THR A 15 -2.27 11.74 -8.53
C THR A 15 -3.19 12.14 -9.68
N ASP A 16 -3.38 11.29 -10.68
CA ASP A 16 -4.30 11.51 -11.81
C ASP A 16 -5.74 11.12 -11.49
N ALA A 17 -5.98 10.38 -10.40
CA ALA A 17 -7.31 9.91 -10.02
C ALA A 17 -7.80 10.60 -8.73
N ASP A 18 -9.06 11.02 -8.74
CA ASP A 18 -9.69 11.53 -7.52
C ASP A 18 -9.96 10.40 -6.52
N GLY A 19 -9.25 10.43 -5.39
CA GLY A 19 -9.53 9.62 -4.22
C GLY A 19 -8.60 8.42 -3.99
N VAL A 20 -9.02 7.51 -3.12
CA VAL A 20 -8.26 6.32 -2.74
C VAL A 20 -9.14 5.09 -2.96
N THR A 21 -8.61 4.10 -3.67
CA THR A 21 -9.27 2.80 -3.77
C THR A 21 -8.78 1.90 -2.63
N VAL A 22 -9.70 1.27 -1.90
CA VAL A 22 -9.37 0.45 -0.74
C VAL A 22 -9.82 -1.00 -0.95
N TYR A 23 -8.90 -1.93 -0.72
CA TYR A 23 -9.12 -3.38 -0.78
C TYR A 23 -8.82 -4.03 0.56
N ARG A 24 -9.31 -5.26 0.75
CA ARG A 24 -8.94 -6.12 1.87
C ARG A 24 -8.14 -7.32 1.35
N PHE A 25 -7.01 -7.60 1.98
CA PHE A 25 -6.17 -8.75 1.70
C PHE A 25 -5.91 -9.53 2.99
N ARG A 26 -5.85 -10.87 2.90
CA ARG A 26 -5.56 -11.72 4.04
C ARG A 26 -4.28 -12.50 3.78
N GLY A 27 -3.26 -12.27 4.60
CA GLY A 27 -1.94 -12.84 4.40
C GLY A 27 -0.96 -12.50 5.52
N THR A 28 0.25 -13.01 5.37
CA THR A 28 1.40 -12.69 6.23
C THR A 28 1.98 -11.33 5.86
N ARG A 29 2.89 -10.80 6.69
CA ARG A 29 3.64 -9.58 6.38
C ARG A 29 4.43 -9.72 5.07
N LYS A 30 5.02 -10.89 4.84
CA LYS A 30 5.73 -11.19 3.60
C LYS A 30 4.80 -11.15 2.39
N ASP A 31 3.63 -11.82 2.48
CA ASP A 31 2.65 -11.84 1.39
C ASP A 31 2.18 -10.41 1.04
N VAL A 32 2.02 -9.54 2.04
CA VAL A 32 1.61 -8.15 1.84
C VAL A 32 2.69 -7.34 1.14
N LYS A 33 3.96 -7.47 1.54
CA LYS A 33 5.06 -6.79 0.85
C LYS A 33 5.17 -7.25 -0.60
N GLU A 34 5.05 -8.55 -0.85
CA GLU A 34 5.04 -9.11 -2.21
C GLU A 34 3.82 -8.63 -3.02
N LEU A 35 2.65 -8.48 -2.38
CA LEU A 35 1.46 -7.92 -3.02
C LEU A 35 1.67 -6.46 -3.44
N LEU A 36 2.23 -5.62 -2.58
CA LEU A 36 2.49 -4.21 -2.90
C LEU A 36 3.44 -4.05 -4.10
N VAL A 37 4.52 -4.83 -4.12
CA VAL A 37 5.46 -4.87 -5.25
C VAL A 37 4.77 -5.35 -6.53
N LYS A 38 3.89 -6.35 -6.42
CA LYS A 38 3.15 -6.85 -7.57
C LYS A 38 2.19 -5.80 -8.14
N LEU A 39 1.54 -5.00 -7.29
CA LEU A 39 0.70 -3.89 -7.73
C LEU A 39 1.54 -2.82 -8.47
N ALA A 40 2.68 -2.43 -7.88
CA ALA A 40 3.62 -1.51 -8.51
C ALA A 40 4.12 -2.02 -9.88
N ALA A 41 4.45 -3.31 -9.97
CA ALA A 41 4.85 -3.95 -11.23
C ALA A 41 3.73 -3.96 -12.28
N GLN A 42 2.49 -4.25 -11.88
CA GLN A 42 1.34 -4.23 -12.80
C GLN A 42 1.12 -2.84 -13.41
N ASP A 43 1.21 -1.78 -12.61
CA ASP A 43 1.04 -0.42 -13.12
C ASP A 43 2.21 0.00 -14.03
N ARG A 44 3.44 -0.40 -13.69
CA ARG A 44 4.60 -0.26 -14.60
C ARG A 44 4.39 -0.99 -15.93
N GLU A 45 3.85 -2.19 -15.91
CA GLU A 45 3.59 -2.98 -17.12
C GLU A 45 2.46 -2.38 -17.97
N ASN A 46 1.51 -1.67 -17.34
CA ASN A 46 0.43 -0.97 -18.03
C ASN A 46 0.90 0.31 -18.74
N ASP A 47 1.88 1.02 -18.18
CA ASP A 47 2.46 2.24 -18.78
C ASP A 47 4.01 2.23 -18.75
N PRO A 48 4.66 1.39 -19.58
CA PRO A 48 6.11 1.21 -19.53
C PRO A 48 6.88 2.41 -20.09
N ASP A 49 6.27 3.19 -20.99
CA ASP A 49 6.90 4.36 -21.62
C ASP A 49 6.93 5.59 -20.69
N GLY A 50 5.97 5.70 -19.76
CA GLY A 50 5.90 6.80 -18.80
C GLY A 50 6.60 6.50 -17.46
N TYR A 51 6.96 5.24 -17.20
CA TYR A 51 7.61 4.81 -15.96
C TYR A 51 9.00 5.44 -15.78
N ASP A 52 9.26 6.01 -14.60
CA ASP A 52 10.56 6.59 -14.23
C ASP A 52 11.28 5.71 -13.19
N HIS A 53 10.70 5.54 -11.99
CA HIS A 53 11.22 4.68 -10.92
C HIS A 53 10.13 4.28 -9.92
N GLY A 54 10.40 3.30 -9.05
CA GLY A 54 9.44 2.84 -8.06
C GLY A 54 9.99 1.72 -7.16
N THR A 55 9.10 1.13 -6.37
CA THR A 55 9.41 -0.01 -5.49
C THR A 55 9.38 -1.32 -6.29
N GLU A 56 10.54 -1.94 -6.50
CA GLU A 56 10.67 -3.15 -7.33
C GLU A 56 10.84 -4.45 -6.53
N LEU A 57 11.30 -4.38 -5.28
CA LEU A 57 11.54 -5.55 -4.44
C LEU A 57 10.82 -5.45 -3.10
N ALA A 58 10.47 -6.59 -2.52
CA ALA A 58 9.78 -6.66 -1.23
C ALA A 58 10.64 -6.11 -0.08
N GLU A 59 11.96 -6.09 -0.25
CA GLU A 59 12.90 -5.48 0.69
C GLU A 59 12.91 -3.94 0.64
N ASP A 60 12.52 -3.35 -0.50
CA ASP A 60 12.44 -1.90 -0.70
C ASP A 60 11.12 -1.31 -0.19
N VAL A 61 10.15 -2.17 0.17
CA VAL A 61 8.89 -1.76 0.78
C VAL A 61 9.16 -1.12 2.13
N GLN A 62 8.80 0.16 2.25
CA GLN A 62 9.03 0.97 3.44
C GLN A 62 8.09 0.54 4.57
N GLU A 63 8.63 0.52 5.79
CA GLU A 63 7.85 0.25 7.01
C GLU A 63 7.58 1.57 7.73
N ASP A 64 6.36 2.10 7.59
CA ASP A 64 5.95 3.40 8.13
C ASP A 64 5.26 3.24 9.51
N GLY A 65 5.93 2.52 10.42
CA GLY A 65 5.42 2.22 11.76
C GLY A 65 4.86 0.80 11.94
N PRO A 66 4.17 0.53 13.06
CA PRO A 66 3.70 -0.81 13.38
C PRO A 66 2.65 -1.27 12.37
N HIS A 67 2.97 -2.37 11.68
CA HIS A 67 2.07 -3.05 10.73
C HIS A 67 1.55 -2.13 9.62
N LYS A 68 2.38 -1.19 9.18
CA LYS A 68 2.13 -0.30 8.05
C LYS A 68 3.25 -0.41 7.02
N TYR A 69 2.89 -0.63 5.77
CA TYR A 69 3.82 -0.79 4.66
C TYR A 69 3.49 0.15 3.52
N GLN A 70 4.51 0.65 2.84
CA GLN A 70 4.37 1.57 1.72
C GLN A 70 5.26 1.18 0.55
N ALA A 71 4.67 1.20 -0.63
CA ALA A 71 5.35 1.09 -1.91
C ALA A 71 4.84 2.22 -2.80
N TYR A 72 5.58 2.53 -3.85
CA TYR A 72 5.20 3.59 -4.78
C TYR A 72 5.73 3.30 -6.19
N THR A 73 5.08 3.90 -7.18
CA THR A 73 5.50 3.92 -8.58
C THR A 73 5.40 5.36 -9.09
N VAL A 74 6.47 5.87 -9.70
CA VAL A 74 6.55 7.21 -10.27
C VAL A 74 6.61 7.12 -11.79
N PHE A 75 5.75 7.90 -12.43
CA PHE A 75 5.69 8.17 -13.86
C PHE A 75 6.11 9.62 -14.13
N ALA A 76 6.29 9.98 -15.40
CA ALA A 76 6.74 11.31 -15.81
C ALA A 76 5.88 12.46 -15.24
N ASP A 77 4.56 12.27 -15.18
CA ASP A 77 3.59 13.30 -14.78
C ASP A 77 2.76 12.89 -13.54
N SER A 78 2.96 11.69 -13.00
CA SER A 78 2.14 11.17 -11.90
C SER A 78 2.87 10.17 -11.01
N HIS A 79 2.30 9.89 -9.84
CA HIS A 79 2.74 8.78 -9.01
C HIS A 79 1.56 8.04 -8.41
N ILE A 80 1.79 6.77 -8.11
CA ILE A 80 0.85 5.87 -7.44
C ILE A 80 1.49 5.43 -6.13
N ASP A 81 0.78 5.64 -5.03
CA ASP A 81 1.17 5.13 -3.71
C ASP A 81 0.31 3.93 -3.34
N TYR A 82 0.97 2.89 -2.85
CA TYR A 82 0.34 1.68 -2.34
C TYR A 82 0.65 1.58 -0.85
N THR A 83 -0.39 1.70 -0.02
CA THR A 83 -0.28 1.60 1.44
C THR A 83 -0.97 0.33 1.92
N ALA A 84 -0.31 -0.46 2.74
CA ALA A 84 -0.93 -1.52 3.51
C ALA A 84 -0.98 -1.17 4.99
N GLN A 85 -2.11 -1.42 5.65
CA GLN A 85 -2.29 -1.27 7.08
C GLN A 85 -2.96 -2.53 7.64
N GLU A 86 -2.40 -3.15 8.66
CA GLU A 86 -3.08 -4.27 9.33
C GLU A 86 -4.41 -3.79 9.94
N PHE A 87 -5.48 -4.54 9.69
CA PHE A 87 -6.85 -4.17 10.04
C PHE A 87 -7.04 -3.95 11.55
N CYS A 88 -6.32 -4.70 12.38
CA CYS A 88 -6.38 -4.58 13.83
C CYS A 88 -5.82 -3.25 14.36
N ASP A 89 -4.95 -2.57 13.60
CA ASP A 89 -4.38 -1.27 13.96
C ASP A 89 -5.17 -0.08 13.39
N VAL A 90 -6.22 -0.35 12.61
CA VAL A 90 -7.11 0.69 12.09
C VAL A 90 -7.99 1.18 13.23
N ARG A 91 -7.89 2.47 13.52
CA ARG A 91 -8.58 3.10 14.65
C ARG A 91 -9.95 3.63 14.24
N PHE A 92 -10.87 3.62 15.20
CA PHE A 92 -12.19 4.22 15.02
C PHE A 92 -12.10 5.74 15.16
N LEU A 93 -12.92 6.44 14.39
CA LEU A 93 -13.19 7.86 14.58
C LEU A 93 -14.51 8.02 15.34
N ASN A 94 -14.59 9.00 16.23
CA ASN A 94 -15.87 9.44 16.80
C ASN A 94 -16.56 10.47 15.89
N ASP A 95 -17.79 10.88 16.24
CA ASP A 95 -18.57 11.86 15.47
C ASP A 95 -17.88 13.24 15.36
N ASP A 96 -16.97 13.56 16.29
CA ASP A 96 -16.14 14.78 16.27
C ASP A 96 -14.90 14.66 15.36
N GLY A 97 -14.71 13.51 14.70
CA GLY A 97 -13.55 13.25 13.83
C GLY A 97 -12.24 12.97 14.59
N MET A 98 -12.31 12.70 15.89
CA MET A 98 -11.16 12.36 16.72
C MET A 98 -10.92 10.84 16.72
N VAL A 99 -9.65 10.46 16.71
CA VAL A 99 -9.21 9.06 16.85
C VAL A 99 -9.53 8.56 18.25
N MET A 100 -10.27 7.46 18.34
CA MET A 100 -10.52 6.76 19.60
C MET A 100 -9.32 5.86 19.93
N GLU A 101 -8.81 6.00 21.16
CA GLU A 101 -7.73 5.17 21.73
C GLU A 101 -8.26 3.83 22.28
#